data_AF-A0A2H5SNU0-F1
#
_entry.id   AF-A0A2H5SNU0-F1
#
_cell.length_a   1.000
_cell.length_b   1.000
_cell.length_c   1.000
_cell.angle_alpha   90.00
_cell.angle_beta   90.00
_cell.angle_gamma   90.00
#
_symmetry.space_group_name_H-M   'P 1'
#
loop_
_entity.id
_entity.type
_entity.pdbx_description
1 polymer ?
#
loop_
_entity_poly.entity_id
_entity_poly.type
_entity_poly.pdbx_seq_one_letter_code
_entity_poly.pdbx_strand_id
1 'polypeptide(L)'
;MTSVRPVLHRNWKVEIWFWNQGISKGLKNAISVSNMVKFCLLENYYKLFSCGDGIPSFKSNLLSLSLHGEDIYKWKNQELFACFKALDLFGWLKWEDNFTVHLYFRKGTLDRAINWINKNWIGADSKVEMWVNNQ
;
A
#
# COMPACT_ATOMS: atom_id res chain seq x y z
N MET A 1 -11.01 -20.58 -13.75
CA MET A 1 -9.87 -21.07 -12.93
C MET A 1 -9.11 -22.08 -13.76
N THR A 2 -8.13 -21.59 -14.50
CA THR A 2 -7.33 -22.30 -15.50
C THR A 2 -5.94 -21.63 -15.38
N SER A 3 -4.80 -22.29 -15.22
CA SER A 3 -4.50 -23.71 -15.29
C SER A 3 -3.11 -23.98 -14.66
N VAL A 4 -3.05 -24.42 -13.40
CA VAL A 4 -1.79 -24.96 -12.85
C VAL A 4 -1.60 -26.42 -13.32
N ARG A 5 -2.69 -27.12 -13.63
CA ARG A 5 -2.70 -28.53 -14.06
C ARG A 5 -1.79 -28.83 -15.27
N PRO A 6 -1.79 -28.07 -16.39
CA PRO A 6 -0.91 -28.35 -17.53
C PRO A 6 0.57 -28.27 -17.17
N VAL A 7 0.93 -27.43 -16.21
CA VAL A 7 2.30 -27.26 -15.73
C VAL A 7 2.73 -28.46 -14.88
N LEU A 8 1.83 -28.98 -14.04
CA LEU A 8 2.07 -30.19 -13.24
C LEU A 8 2.23 -31.44 -14.11
N HIS A 9 1.49 -31.54 -15.23
CA HIS A 9 1.67 -32.64 -16.19
C HIS A 9 3.05 -32.65 -16.88
N ARG A 10 3.83 -31.57 -16.76
CA ARG A 10 5.19 -31.46 -17.30
C ARG A 10 6.28 -31.68 -16.24
N ASN A 11 5.94 -32.20 -15.05
CA ASN A 11 6.87 -32.40 -13.93
C ASN A 11 7.57 -31.12 -13.45
N TRP A 12 6.96 -29.95 -13.65
CA TRP A 12 7.52 -28.70 -13.15
C TRP A 12 7.18 -28.51 -11.68
N LYS A 13 8.16 -28.04 -10.90
CA LYS A 13 7.90 -27.51 -9.56
C LYS A 13 7.27 -26.13 -9.72
N VAL A 14 6.13 -25.92 -9.07
CA VAL A 14 5.40 -24.65 -9.11
C VAL A 14 5.45 -24.00 -7.74
N GLU A 15 5.81 -22.72 -7.69
CA GLU A 15 5.68 -21.92 -6.48
C GLU A 15 4.57 -20.90 -6.67
N ILE A 16 3.62 -20.86 -5.74
CA ILE A 16 2.48 -19.94 -5.77
C ILE A 16 2.59 -19.03 -4.56
N TRP A 17 2.72 -17.74 -4.85
CA TRP A 17 2.77 -16.67 -3.86
C TRP A 17 1.42 -16.00 -3.76
N PHE A 18 0.85 -15.92 -2.56
CA PHE A 18 -0.52 -15.43 -2.38
C PHE A 18 -0.72 -14.79 -1.00
N TRP A 19 -1.70 -13.90 -0.92
CA TRP A 19 -2.29 -13.45 0.34
C TRP A 19 -3.34 -14.47 0.79
N ASN A 20 -3.47 -14.79 2.08
CA ASN A 20 -4.46 -15.76 2.56
C ASN A 20 -5.89 -15.45 2.12
N GLN A 21 -6.22 -14.16 1.97
CA GLN A 21 -7.53 -13.73 1.49
C GLN A 21 -7.65 -13.72 -0.05
N GLY A 22 -6.54 -13.83 -0.77
CA GLY A 22 -6.48 -13.79 -2.24
C GLY A 22 -6.51 -15.16 -2.92
N ILE A 23 -6.66 -16.26 -2.17
CA ILE A 23 -6.69 -17.62 -2.73
C ILE A 23 -8.04 -18.30 -2.53
N SER A 24 -8.56 -18.91 -3.60
CA SER A 24 -9.79 -19.68 -3.50
C SER A 24 -9.56 -21.01 -2.78
N LYS A 25 -10.54 -21.44 -1.99
CA LYS A 25 -10.54 -22.76 -1.33
C LYS A 25 -10.41 -23.89 -2.36
N GLY A 26 -11.03 -23.73 -3.53
CA GLY A 26 -10.93 -24.68 -4.64
C GLY A 26 -9.50 -24.84 -5.17
N LEU A 27 -8.74 -23.75 -5.30
CA LEU A 27 -7.34 -23.81 -5.72
C LEU A 27 -6.46 -24.46 -4.65
N LYS A 28 -6.65 -24.10 -3.37
CA LYS A 28 -5.96 -24.74 -2.24
C LYS A 28 -6.17 -26.26 -2.25
N ASN A 29 -7.43 -26.70 -2.35
CA ASN A 29 -7.79 -28.12 -2.32
C ASN A 29 -7.33 -28.89 -3.57
N ALA A 30 -7.40 -28.27 -4.76
CA ALA A 30 -7.01 -28.93 -6.00
C ALA A 30 -5.50 -29.18 -6.11
N ILE A 31 -4.70 -28.44 -5.33
CA ILE A 31 -3.25 -28.43 -5.42
C ILE A 31 -2.58 -29.07 -4.19
N SER A 32 -3.25 -29.11 -3.03
CA SER A 32 -2.74 -29.73 -1.80
C SER A 32 -2.41 -31.23 -1.93
N VAL A 33 -2.84 -31.87 -3.01
CA VAL A 33 -2.59 -33.29 -3.32
C VAL A 33 -1.25 -33.48 -4.06
N SER A 34 -0.65 -32.41 -4.59
CA SER A 34 0.60 -32.47 -5.35
C SER A 34 1.78 -31.93 -4.54
N ASN A 35 2.77 -32.78 -4.27
CA ASN A 35 4.05 -32.40 -3.66
C ASN A 35 4.92 -31.50 -4.56
N MET A 36 4.50 -31.24 -5.80
CA MET A 36 5.20 -30.37 -6.75
C MET A 36 4.81 -28.90 -6.61
N VAL A 37 3.84 -28.57 -5.75
CA VAL A 37 3.42 -27.19 -5.54
C VAL A 37 3.73 -26.71 -4.15
N LYS A 38 4.50 -25.62 -4.07
CA LYS A 38 4.82 -24.93 -2.83
C LYS A 38 3.98 -23.66 -2.73
N PHE A 39 3.23 -23.55 -1.65
CA PHE A 39 2.43 -22.38 -1.31
C PHE A 39 3.23 -21.46 -0.39
N CYS A 40 3.47 -20.24 -0.84
CA CYS A 40 4.21 -19.21 -0.12
C CYS A 40 3.27 -18.06 0.26
N LEU A 41 3.17 -17.82 1.56
CA LEU A 41 2.37 -16.74 2.14
C LEU A 41 3.10 -15.39 1.97
N LEU A 42 2.40 -14.41 1.40
CA LEU A 42 2.91 -13.05 1.22
C LEU A 42 2.74 -12.18 2.46
N GLU A 43 2.14 -12.69 3.54
CA GLU A 43 1.74 -11.97 4.76
C GLU A 43 2.86 -11.18 5.44
N ASN A 44 4.12 -11.54 5.23
CA ASN A 44 5.23 -10.73 5.74
C ASN A 44 5.82 -9.77 4.69
N TYR A 45 5.54 -10.01 3.41
CA TYR A 45 6.00 -9.18 2.30
C TYR A 45 5.25 -7.85 2.23
N TYR A 46 4.03 -7.71 2.78
CA TYR A 46 3.39 -6.38 2.81
C TYR A 46 4.22 -5.36 3.60
N LYS A 47 5.00 -5.82 4.58
CA LYS A 47 5.89 -5.01 5.41
C LYS A 47 7.09 -4.46 4.62
N LEU A 48 7.37 -5.02 3.44
CA LEU A 48 8.40 -4.50 2.53
C LEU A 48 7.91 -3.29 1.74
N PHE A 49 6.60 -3.02 1.76
CA PHE A 49 6.01 -1.84 1.14
C PHE A 49 5.75 -0.78 2.20
N SER A 50 5.96 0.48 1.84
CA SER A 50 5.65 1.62 2.72
C SER A 50 4.21 2.13 2.56
N CYS A 51 3.53 1.78 1.46
CA CYS A 51 2.15 2.22 1.24
C CYS A 51 1.33 1.35 0.28
N GLY A 52 0.01 1.52 0.33
CA GLY A 52 -0.95 1.10 -0.71
C GLY A 52 -1.50 2.29 -1.51
N ASP A 53 -2.05 2.00 -2.69
CA ASP A 53 -2.79 2.97 -3.52
C ASP A 53 -4.30 2.75 -3.38
N GLY A 54 -5.07 3.84 -3.31
CA GLY A 54 -6.51 3.87 -3.18
C GLY A 54 -7.03 4.09 -1.75
N ILE A 55 -8.36 4.03 -1.62
CA ILE A 55 -9.04 4.19 -0.33
C ILE A 55 -8.92 2.88 0.47
N PRO A 56 -8.43 2.93 1.72
CA PRO A 56 -8.40 1.74 2.57
C PRO A 56 -9.81 1.19 2.82
N SER A 57 -9.96 -0.13 2.81
CA SER A 57 -11.26 -0.78 3.04
C SER A 57 -11.75 -0.69 4.50
N PHE A 58 -10.88 -0.36 5.46
CA PHE A 58 -11.19 -0.31 6.90
C PHE A 58 -11.28 1.13 7.41
N LYS A 59 -12.49 1.71 7.34
CA LYS A 59 -12.70 3.14 7.60
C LYS A 59 -12.60 3.58 9.06
N SER A 60 -12.82 2.68 10.04
CA SER A 60 -13.11 3.10 11.42
C SER A 60 -11.94 3.67 12.24
N ASN A 61 -10.70 3.66 11.73
CA ASN A 61 -9.52 4.09 12.49
C ASN A 61 -8.49 4.87 11.66
N LEU A 62 -8.91 5.42 10.53
CA LEU A 62 -8.04 6.16 9.63
C LEU A 62 -8.33 7.65 9.71
N LEU A 63 -7.27 8.42 9.80
CA LEU A 63 -7.30 9.86 9.59
C LEU A 63 -6.64 10.14 8.24
N SER A 64 -7.15 11.12 7.51
CA SER A 64 -6.53 11.51 6.25
C SER A 64 -6.01 12.94 6.30
N LEU A 65 -4.93 13.15 5.55
CA LEU A 65 -4.27 14.43 5.38
C LEU A 65 -4.23 14.69 3.89
N SER A 66 -4.80 15.80 3.47
CA SER A 66 -4.77 16.21 2.08
C SER A 66 -3.61 17.17 1.87
N LEU A 67 -2.91 16.97 0.77
CA LEU A 67 -1.87 17.87 0.29
C LEU A 67 -2.29 18.40 -1.07
N HIS A 68 -2.15 19.71 -1.25
CA HIS A 68 -2.45 20.37 -2.50
C HIS A 68 -1.35 21.34 -2.91
N GLY A 69 -0.92 21.28 -4.16
CA GLY A 69 0.03 22.24 -4.70
C GLY A 69 0.66 21.81 -6.01
N GLU A 70 1.24 22.77 -6.73
CA GLU A 70 1.97 22.52 -7.98
C GLU A 70 3.18 21.59 -7.77
N ASP A 71 3.81 21.66 -6.60
CA ASP A 71 4.98 20.84 -6.28
C ASP A 71 4.60 19.36 -6.04
N ILE A 72 3.37 19.09 -5.58
CA ILE A 72 2.85 17.72 -5.41
C ILE A 72 2.86 16.97 -6.75
N TYR A 73 2.45 17.64 -7.83
CA TYR A 73 2.49 17.06 -9.18
C TYR A 73 3.91 16.65 -9.60
N LYS A 74 4.92 17.42 -9.20
CA LYS A 74 6.34 17.15 -9.52
C LYS A 74 6.90 15.99 -8.69
N TRP A 75 6.51 15.90 -7.43
CA TRP A 75 6.97 14.90 -6.46
C TRP A 75 6.59 13.47 -6.86
N LYS A 76 5.45 13.30 -7.54
CA LYS A 76 4.90 11.98 -7.89
C LYS A 76 4.83 11.06 -6.64
N ASN A 77 4.59 9.78 -6.86
CA ASN A 77 4.45 8.80 -5.78
C ASN A 77 5.73 8.63 -4.94
N GLN A 78 6.91 8.65 -5.55
CA GLN A 78 8.15 8.29 -4.86
C GLN A 78 8.49 9.24 -3.69
N GLU A 79 8.38 10.55 -3.91
CA GLU A 79 8.63 11.53 -2.85
C GLU A 79 7.55 11.48 -1.78
N LEU A 80 6.28 11.28 -2.17
CA LEU A 80 5.18 11.13 -1.20
C LEU A 80 5.38 9.92 -0.28
N PHE A 81 6.07 8.88 -0.73
CA PHE A 81 6.38 7.71 0.10
C PHE A 81 7.48 7.97 1.13
N ALA A 82 8.27 9.04 0.96
CA ALA A 82 9.38 9.36 1.86
C ALA A 82 8.88 9.58 3.30
N CYS A 83 7.71 10.19 3.48
CA CYS A 83 7.08 10.36 4.80
C CYS A 83 6.80 9.01 5.48
N PHE A 84 6.13 8.09 4.77
CA PHE A 84 5.83 6.76 5.30
C PHE A 84 7.10 5.98 5.64
N LYS A 85 8.08 6.00 4.75
CA LYS A 85 9.37 5.33 4.95
C LYS A 85 10.16 5.91 6.13
N ALA A 86 10.24 7.25 6.24
CA ALA A 86 11.00 7.92 7.30
C ALA A 86 10.39 7.69 8.68
N LEU A 87 9.07 7.47 8.75
CA LEU A 87 8.36 7.25 10.01
C LEU A 87 8.20 5.76 10.36
N ASP A 88 8.69 4.86 9.50
CA ASP A 88 8.47 3.41 9.55
C ASP A 88 6.97 3.07 9.66
N LEU A 89 6.18 3.70 8.79
CA LEU A 89 4.73 3.56 8.74
C LEU A 89 4.29 2.87 7.46
N PHE A 90 3.22 2.09 7.58
CA PHE A 90 2.43 1.66 6.43
C PHE A 90 1.21 2.57 6.30
N GLY A 91 1.08 3.25 5.16
CA GLY A 91 -0.04 4.14 4.87
C GLY A 91 -0.73 3.84 3.55
N TRP A 92 -1.70 4.67 3.19
CA TRP A 92 -2.27 4.69 1.85
C TRP A 92 -2.19 6.07 1.28
N LEU A 93 -2.18 6.15 -0.03
CA LEU A 93 -2.46 7.39 -0.73
C LEU A 93 -3.59 7.22 -1.73
N LYS A 94 -4.27 8.31 -2.03
CA LYS A 94 -5.24 8.38 -3.11
C LYS A 94 -5.12 9.75 -3.76
N TRP A 95 -4.77 9.77 -5.04
CA TRP A 95 -4.87 10.98 -5.83
C TRP A 95 -6.34 11.34 -6.05
N GLU A 96 -6.66 12.60 -5.84
CA GLU A 96 -7.95 13.18 -6.23
C GLU A 96 -7.85 13.79 -7.63
N ASP A 97 -6.76 14.50 -7.89
CA ASP A 97 -6.43 15.07 -9.20
C ASP A 97 -4.90 15.13 -9.35
N ASN A 98 -4.37 15.93 -10.29
CA ASN A 98 -2.92 16.04 -10.52
C ASN A 98 -2.16 16.81 -9.41
N PHE A 99 -2.85 17.64 -8.66
CA PHE A 99 -2.28 18.56 -7.67
C PHE A 99 -2.70 18.22 -6.24
N THR A 100 -3.71 17.36 -6.08
CA THR A 100 -4.30 17.00 -4.80
C THR A 100 -4.14 15.51 -4.51
N VAL A 101 -3.52 15.20 -3.37
CA VAL A 101 -3.37 13.81 -2.88
C VAL A 101 -3.84 13.68 -1.43
N HIS A 102 -4.52 12.59 -1.14
CA HIS A 102 -4.93 12.20 0.20
C HIS A 102 -3.98 11.14 0.73
N LEU A 103 -3.40 11.37 1.90
CA LEU A 103 -2.56 10.43 2.63
C LEU A 103 -3.35 9.90 3.84
N TYR A 104 -3.46 8.58 3.99
CA TYR A 104 -4.20 7.94 5.07
C TYR A 104 -3.24 7.35 6.10
N PHE A 105 -3.51 7.67 7.36
CA PHE A 105 -2.71 7.27 8.51
C PHE A 105 -3.58 6.57 9.55
N ARG A 106 -2.99 5.60 10.26
CA ARG A 106 -3.64 5.03 11.45
C ARG A 106 -3.72 6.08 12.55
N LYS A 107 -4.81 6.07 13.31
CA LYS A 107 -4.97 6.89 14.52
C LYS A 107 -3.74 6.78 15.42
N GLY A 108 -3.24 7.92 15.91
CA GLY A 108 -2.02 8.02 16.74
C GLY A 108 -0.71 8.17 15.96
N THR A 109 -0.73 8.06 14.62
CA THR A 109 0.47 8.32 13.77
C THR A 109 0.40 9.65 13.02
N LEU A 110 -0.77 10.29 13.00
CA LEU A 110 -1.01 11.51 12.23
C LEU A 110 -0.14 12.69 12.68
N ASP A 111 -0.04 12.96 13.98
CA ASP A 111 0.74 14.11 14.47
C ASP A 111 2.23 14.01 14.10
N ARG A 112 2.77 12.79 14.10
CA ARG A 112 4.14 12.53 13.64
C ARG A 112 4.29 12.81 12.15
N ALA A 113 3.29 12.44 11.34
CA ALA A 113 3.27 12.72 9.90
C ALA A 113 3.15 14.21 9.62
N ILE A 114 2.24 14.92 10.29
CA ILE A 114 2.08 16.38 10.18
C ILE A 114 3.39 17.09 10.48
N ASN A 115 4.04 16.75 11.60
CA ASN A 115 5.31 17.36 11.98
C ASN A 115 6.42 17.09 10.96
N TRP A 116 6.48 15.87 10.41
CA TRP A 116 7.45 15.52 9.38
C TRP A 116 7.19 16.28 8.08
N ILE A 117 5.94 16.36 7.63
CA ILE A 117 5.53 17.07 6.42
C ILE A 117 5.82 18.57 6.55
N ASN A 118 5.44 19.19 7.66
CA ASN A 118 5.73 20.60 7.92
C ASN A 118 7.23 20.91 7.87
N LYS A 119 8.07 19.98 8.34
CA LYS A 119 9.52 20.19 8.35
C LYS A 119 10.17 20.00 6.98
N ASN A 120 9.69 19.06 6.16
CA ASN A 120 10.38 18.61 4.95
C ASN A 120 9.72 19.09 3.65
N TRP A 121 8.41 19.33 3.65
CA TRP A 121 7.62 19.63 2.46
C TRP A 121 7.01 21.02 2.49
N ILE A 122 6.64 21.52 3.67
CA ILE A 122 6.05 22.85 3.85
C ILE A 122 7.12 23.79 4.39
N GLY A 123 8.08 24.12 3.52
CA GLY A 123 9.12 25.12 3.78
C GLY A 123 8.68 26.51 3.35
N ALA A 124 9.52 27.53 3.63
CA ALA A 124 9.22 28.93 3.31
C ALA A 124 8.94 29.21 1.82
N ASP A 125 9.40 28.35 0.91
CA ASP A 125 9.27 28.52 -0.55
C ASP A 125 8.30 27.52 -1.21
N SER A 126 7.75 26.55 -0.47
CA SER A 126 6.87 25.53 -1.07
C SER A 126 5.44 26.03 -1.18
N LYS A 127 4.81 25.89 -2.35
CA LYS A 127 3.38 26.18 -2.55
C LYS A 127 2.52 24.94 -2.26
N VAL A 128 2.73 24.33 -1.10
CA VAL A 128 1.97 23.14 -0.68
C VAL A 128 1.11 23.50 0.52
N GLU A 129 -0.20 23.40 0.32
CA GLU A 129 -1.21 23.52 1.36
C GLU A 129 -1.53 22.15 1.94
N MET A 130 -1.88 22.12 3.22
CA MET A 130 -2.18 20.90 3.96
C MET A 130 -3.38 21.09 4.86
N TRP A 131 -4.30 20.13 4.85
CA TRP A 131 -5.43 20.09 5.78
C TRP A 131 -5.71 18.67 6.27
N VAL A 132 -6.18 18.58 7.50
CA VAL A 132 -6.57 17.33 8.15
C VAL A 132 -8.05 17.11 7.91
N ASN A 133 -8.43 15.92 7.43
CA ASN A 133 -9.82 15.52 7.31
C ASN A 133 -10.14 14.46 8.37
N ASN A 134 -11.19 14.71 9.13
CA ASN A 134 -11.80 13.71 9.98
C ASN A 134 -12.84 12.96 9.13
N GLN A 135 -12.57 11.69 8.81
CA GLN A 135 -13.56 10.80 8.18
C GLN A 135 -14.52 10.21 9.20
#